data_AF-A0A209A2Z2-F1
#
_entry.id   AF-A0A209A2Z2-F1
#
_cell.length_a   1.000
_cell.length_b   1.000
_cell.length_c   1.000
_cell.angle_alpha   90.00
_cell.angle_beta   90.00
_cell.angle_gamma   90.00
#
_symmetry.space_group_name_H-M   'P 1'
#
loop_
_entity.id
_entity.type
_entity.pdbx_description
1 polymer ?
#
loop_
_entity_poly.entity_id
_entity_poly.type
_entity_poly.pdbx_seq_one_letter_code
_entity_poly.pdbx_strand_id
1 'polypeptide(L)' 'MQNTLLLDRTAWDLVLDANGDIAMASLPYSIAQDVASAIKTFIGECWYDTSQGVPYVTNR' A
#
# COMPACT_ATOMS: atom_id res chain seq x y z
N MET A 1 16.26 1.91 -8.29
CA MET A 1 15.15 2.89 -8.15
C MET A 1 13.94 2.11 -7.65
N GLN A 2 13.20 2.62 -6.65
CA GLN A 2 12.11 1.87 -6.03
C GLN A 2 10.83 2.02 -6.87
N ASN A 3 10.28 0.90 -7.33
CA ASN A 3 9.03 0.83 -8.08
C ASN A 3 8.00 0.02 -7.27
N THR A 4 6.72 0.29 -7.50
CA THR A 4 5.59 -0.44 -6.89
C THR A 4 4.50 -0.68 -7.93
N LEU A 5 3.66 -1.69 -7.74
CA LEU A 5 2.42 -1.82 -8.51
C LEU A 5 1.52 -0.65 -8.14
N LEU A 6 1.00 0.08 -9.13
CA LEU A 6 0.15 1.24 -8.89
C LEU A 6 -1.21 0.78 -8.37
N LEU A 7 -1.66 1.40 -7.28
CA LEU A 7 -3.01 1.24 -6.76
C LEU A 7 -3.87 2.44 -7.14
N ASP A 8 -5.15 2.20 -7.45
CA ASP A 8 -6.11 3.29 -7.64
C ASP A 8 -6.23 4.14 -6.36
N ARG A 9 -6.26 5.46 -6.52
CA ARG A 9 -6.24 6.41 -5.41
C ARG A 9 -7.53 6.42 -4.58
N THR A 10 -8.62 5.87 -5.13
CA THR A 10 -9.92 5.80 -4.47
C THR A 10 -10.23 4.38 -4.01
N ALA A 11 -10.16 3.42 -4.93
CA ALA A 11 -10.53 2.03 -4.71
C ALA A 11 -9.44 1.22 -4.01
N TRP A 12 -8.16 1.65 -4.04
CA TRP A 12 -7.04 0.92 -3.47
C TRP A 12 -6.81 -0.48 -4.07
N ASP A 13 -7.13 -0.66 -5.35
CA ASP A 13 -6.97 -1.90 -6.11
C ASP A 13 -5.97 -1.76 -7.26
N LEU A 14 -5.49 -2.87 -7.81
CA LEU A 14 -4.60 -2.90 -8.97
C LEU A 14 -5.32 -2.33 -10.20
N VAL A 15 -4.58 -1.54 -10.98
CA VAL A 15 -5.08 -0.96 -12.23
C VAL A 15 -4.21 -1.36 -13.41
N LEU A 16 -4.79 -1.32 -14.60
CA LEU A 16 -4.07 -1.56 -15.85
C LEU A 16 -3.48 -0.25 -16.40
N ASP A 17 -2.36 -0.36 -17.10
CA ASP A 17 -1.80 0.73 -17.90
C ASP A 17 -2.49 0.83 -19.27
N ALA A 18 -2.01 1.75 -20.12
CA ALA A 18 -2.58 1.96 -21.46
C ALA A 18 -2.41 0.76 -22.41
N ASN A 19 -1.49 -0.16 -22.12
CA ASN A 19 -1.25 -1.37 -22.91
C ASN A 19 -2.06 -2.57 -22.37
N GLY A 20 -2.70 -2.43 -21.21
CA GLY A 20 -3.43 -3.51 -20.55
C GLY A 20 -2.58 -4.36 -19.60
N ASP A 21 -1.34 -3.95 -19.32
CA ASP A 21 -0.48 -4.59 -18.31
C ASP A 21 -0.78 -4.03 -16.91
N ILE A 22 -0.34 -4.70 -15.83
CA ILE A 22 -0.49 -4.14 -14.48
C ILE A 22 0.36 -2.87 -14.38
N ALA A 23 -0.30 -1.77 -14.02
CA ALA A 23 0.35 -0.48 -13.94
C ALA A 23 1.42 -0.45 -12.84
N MET A 24 2.52 0.21 -13.14
CA MET A 24 3.65 0.41 -12.25
C MET A 24 3.81 1.89 -11.93
N ALA A 25 4.17 2.20 -10.68
CA ALA A 25 4.57 3.52 -10.25
C ALA A 25 6.04 3.53 -9.81
N SER A 26 6.72 4.63 -10.10
CA SER A 26 8.08 4.91 -9.65
C SER A 26 8.07 6.11 -8.69
N LEU A 27 9.25 6.61 -8.36
CA LEU A 27 9.38 7.79 -7.50
C LEU A 27 8.69 9.01 -8.13
N PRO A 28 8.03 9.87 -7.32
CA PRO A 28 7.90 9.79 -5.85
C PRO A 28 6.70 8.94 -5.37
N TYR A 29 5.83 8.48 -6.27
CA TYR A 29 4.60 7.78 -5.93
C TYR A 29 4.83 6.45 -5.21
N SER A 30 5.92 5.75 -5.54
CA SER A 30 6.27 4.50 -4.86
C SER A 30 6.49 4.68 -3.36
N ILE A 31 7.07 5.80 -2.92
CA ILE A 31 7.21 6.14 -1.49
C ILE A 31 5.86 6.48 -0.88
N ALA A 32 5.06 7.32 -1.55
CA ALA A 32 3.77 7.74 -1.02
C ALA A 32 2.82 6.54 -0.80
N GLN A 33 2.82 5.58 -1.73
CA GLN A 33 1.99 4.38 -1.62
C GLN A 33 2.51 3.44 -0.53
N ASP A 34 3.82 3.30 -0.35
CA ASP A 34 4.42 2.51 0.73
C ASP A 34 4.02 3.05 2.11
N VAL A 35 4.17 4.36 2.30
CA VAL A 35 3.74 5.05 3.53
C VAL A 35 2.23 4.88 3.76
N ALA A 36 1.42 5.02 2.72
CA ALA A 36 -0.03 4.90 2.86
C ALA A 36 -0.45 3.45 3.19
N SER A 37 0.22 2.43 2.64
CA SER A 37 0.01 1.03 3.01
C SER A 37 0.37 0.80 4.48
N ALA A 38 1.53 1.29 4.93
CA ALA A 38 1.97 1.15 6.32
C ALA A 38 1.01 1.80 7.32
N ILE A 39 0.46 2.97 6.99
CA ILE A 39 -0.53 3.68 7.81
C ILE A 39 -1.87 2.93 7.83
N LYS A 40 -2.30 2.35 6.70
CA LYS A 40 -3.59 1.66 6.62
C LYS A 40 -3.60 0.29 7.30
N THR A 41 -2.45 -0.37 7.44
CA THR A 41 -2.33 -1.66 8.12
C THR A 41 -2.60 -1.51 9.61
N PHE A 42 -3.52 -2.30 10.15
CA PHE A 42 -3.77 -2.38 11.59
C PHE A 42 -2.69 -3.22 12.26
N ILE A 43 -2.29 -2.85 13.49
CA ILE A 43 -1.35 -3.66 14.26
C ILE A 43 -1.87 -5.11 14.39
N GLY A 44 -1.04 -6.09 14.07
CA GLY A 44 -1.40 -7.51 14.10
C GLY A 44 -2.14 -8.05 12.87
N GLU A 45 -2.48 -7.22 11.88
CA GLU A 45 -3.16 -7.63 10.64
C GLU A 45 -2.21 -8.36 9.68
N CYS A 46 -0.95 -7.97 9.66
CA CYS A 46 0.05 -8.54 8.77
C CYS A 46 0.42 -9.97 9.20
N TRP A 47 0.02 -10.95 8.38
CA TRP A 47 0.14 -12.38 8.71
C TRP A 47 1.58 -12.86 8.95
N TYR A 48 2.55 -12.35 8.18
CA TYR A 48 3.95 -12.79 8.29
C TYR A 48 4.73 -12.03 9.37
N ASP A 49 4.25 -10.84 9.76
CA ASP A 49 4.88 -10.00 10.78
C ASP A 49 3.80 -9.18 11.50
N THR A 50 3.26 -9.77 12.56
CA THR A 50 2.18 -9.17 13.35
C THR A 50 2.64 -7.94 14.15
N SER A 51 3.94 -7.60 14.14
CA SER A 51 4.44 -6.37 14.75
C SER A 51 4.24 -5.13 13.87
N GLN A 52 3.88 -5.30 12.59
CA GLN A 52 3.62 -4.20 11.65
C GLN A 52 2.22 -3.62 11.80
N GLY A 53 2.09 -2.32 11.50
CA GLY A 53 0.83 -1.58 11.47
C GLY A 53 0.67 -0.56 12.60
N VAL A 54 -0.47 0.15 12.59
CA VAL A 54 -0.79 1.21 13.56
C VAL A 54 -1.83 0.71 14.58
N PRO A 55 -1.65 0.99 15.89
CA PRO A 55 -2.55 0.55 16.95
C PRO A 55 -3.83 1.41 17.06
N TYR A 56 -4.69 1.38 16.05
CA TYR A 56 -5.88 2.24 15.99
C TYR A 56 -6.97 1.93 17.04
N VAL A 57 -7.02 0.71 17.60
CA VAL A 57 -8.12 0.24 18.46
C VAL A 57 -7.73 -0.07 19.90
N THR A 58 -6.52 0.26 20.33
CA THR A 58 -5.91 -0.20 21.60
C THR A 58 -6.56 0.35 22.88
N ASN A 59 -7.55 1.25 22.79
CA ASN A 59 -8.19 1.86 23.95
C ASN A 59 -9.66 1.41 24.17
N ARG A 60 -9.97 0.13 23.92
CA ARG A 60 -11.27 -0.48 24.25
C ARG A 60 -11.19 -1.37 25.48
#